data_AF-A0A6V8L0B2-F1
#
_entry.id   AF-A0A6V8L0B2-F1
#
_cell.length_a   1.000
_cell.length_b   1.000
_cell.length_c   1.000
_cell.angle_alpha   90.00
_cell.angle_beta   90.00
_cell.angle_gamma   90.00
#
_symmetry.space_group_name_H-M   'P 1'
#
loop_
_entity.id
_entity.type
_entity.pdbx_description
1 polymer ?
#
loop_
_entity_poly.entity_id
_entity_poly.type
_entity_poly.pdbx_seq_one_letter_code
_entity_poly.pdbx_strand_id
1 'polypeptide(L)'
;MIGAARPRRGRASRVGAADGYPWAPGRVAGQSVRVDRDVAGRRAQPWDQDTTGVLRLPSGRRVRGRGLRRPLPPGPAPTFGVYLLGKPPPAVDWTSRWLRWPDFWLPSDRVWAREILREAWERATDERVEIACGGGRGRTGTALACLAVIDGVPPDEAVAYVRQLYDRHAVETPWQRRYVTRYA
;
A
#
# COMPACT_ATOMS: atom_id res chain seq x y z
N MET A 1 56.03 -15.32 -41.70
CA MET A 1 55.26 -14.13 -41.25
C MET A 1 54.22 -14.59 -40.25
N ILE A 2 54.28 -14.02 -39.06
CA ILE A 2 53.61 -14.47 -37.84
C ILE A 2 52.28 -13.71 -37.76
N GLY A 3 51.14 -14.40 -37.81
CA GLY A 3 49.81 -13.79 -37.81
C GLY A 3 48.94 -14.39 -36.72
N ALA A 4 48.89 -13.71 -35.58
CA ALA A 4 48.33 -14.14 -34.31
C ALA A 4 46.86 -14.59 -34.32
N ALA A 5 46.60 -15.58 -33.45
CA ALA A 5 45.29 -16.05 -33.03
C ALA A 5 44.40 -14.91 -32.48
N ARG A 6 43.13 -14.88 -32.88
CA ARG A 6 42.11 -14.01 -32.26
C ARG A 6 41.41 -14.75 -31.11
N PRO A 7 41.33 -14.18 -29.90
CA PRO A 7 40.72 -14.84 -28.75
C PRO A 7 39.19 -14.80 -28.78
N ARG A 8 38.57 -15.86 -28.23
CA ARG A 8 37.16 -15.90 -27.81
C ARG A 8 37.04 -15.33 -26.39
N ARG A 9 36.08 -14.42 -26.17
CA ARG A 9 35.32 -14.04 -24.94
C ARG A 9 34.98 -12.54 -25.06
N GLY A 10 33.81 -12.03 -24.69
CA GLY A 10 32.64 -12.62 -24.07
C GLY A 10 31.42 -11.72 -24.32
N ARG A 11 30.24 -12.29 -24.07
CA ARG A 11 28.95 -11.60 -24.15
C ARG A 11 28.91 -10.57 -23.02
N ALA A 12 29.08 -9.29 -23.36
CA ALA A 12 28.91 -8.20 -22.41
C ALA A 12 27.41 -8.04 -22.12
N SER A 13 27.01 -8.52 -20.95
CA SER A 13 25.75 -8.17 -20.29
C SER A 13 25.69 -6.65 -20.14
N ARG A 14 24.80 -5.97 -20.88
CA ARG A 14 24.41 -4.61 -20.49
C ARG A 14 23.47 -4.72 -19.30
N VAL A 15 24.06 -4.60 -18.13
CA VAL A 15 23.37 -4.17 -16.91
C VAL A 15 22.89 -2.75 -17.20
N GLY A 16 21.60 -2.62 -17.51
CA GLY A 16 20.94 -1.33 -17.69
C GLY A 16 20.76 -0.67 -16.32
N ALA A 17 21.50 0.42 -16.14
CA ALA A 17 21.40 1.48 -15.15
C ALA A 17 20.24 1.38 -14.13
N ALA A 18 20.64 1.32 -12.87
CA ALA A 18 19.83 1.68 -11.72
C ALA A 18 19.56 3.19 -11.74
N ASP A 19 18.47 3.60 -12.40
CA ASP A 19 17.98 4.98 -12.33
C ASP A 19 17.10 5.15 -11.08
N GLY A 20 17.72 5.68 -10.02
CA GLY A 20 17.16 6.73 -9.16
C GLY A 20 15.79 6.48 -8.51
N TYR A 21 15.74 5.61 -7.50
CA TYR A 21 14.74 5.75 -6.43
C TYR A 21 15.41 6.50 -5.27
N PRO A 22 14.97 7.72 -4.91
CA PRO A 22 15.58 8.49 -3.82
C PRO A 22 15.33 7.92 -2.41
N TRP A 23 14.79 6.71 -2.26
CA TRP A 23 14.48 6.12 -0.96
C TRP A 23 14.86 4.63 -0.82
N ALA A 24 15.86 4.11 -1.56
CA ALA A 24 16.43 2.79 -1.27
C ALA A 24 16.86 2.68 0.22
N PRO A 25 16.69 1.51 0.87
CA PRO A 25 16.52 1.41 2.32
C PRO A 25 17.85 1.60 3.06
N GLY A 26 18.12 2.84 3.48
CA GLY A 26 19.03 3.11 4.57
C GLY A 26 18.38 2.66 5.87
N ARG A 27 18.98 1.68 6.55
CA ARG A 27 18.68 1.29 7.93
C ARG A 27 18.55 2.57 8.78
N VAL A 28 17.33 2.95 9.15
CA VAL A 28 17.12 4.05 10.10
C VAL A 28 17.52 3.54 11.47
N ALA A 29 18.76 3.83 11.85
CA ALA A 29 19.23 3.68 13.20
C ALA A 29 18.34 4.54 14.13
N GLY A 30 17.76 3.91 15.15
CA GLY A 30 17.24 4.60 16.33
C GLY A 30 16.12 5.61 16.09
N GLN A 31 14.95 5.16 15.63
CA GLN A 31 13.73 5.88 15.99
C GLN A 31 13.21 5.27 17.29
N SER A 32 13.47 5.99 18.38
CA SER A 32 12.69 5.81 19.61
C SER A 32 11.21 5.81 19.24
N VAL A 33 10.47 4.83 19.76
CA VAL A 33 9.02 4.71 19.58
C VAL A 33 8.37 5.97 20.14
N ARG A 34 8.24 7.00 19.32
CA ARG A 34 7.44 8.17 19.63
C ARG A 34 6.01 7.71 19.48
N VAL A 35 5.33 7.57 20.61
CA VAL A 35 3.89 7.35 20.63
C VAL A 35 3.25 8.54 19.92
N ASP A 36 2.76 8.35 18.70
CA ASP A 36 2.03 9.38 17.97
C ASP A 36 0.78 9.72 18.77
N ARG A 37 0.80 10.92 19.35
CA ARG A 37 -0.29 11.46 20.16
C ARG A 37 -1.26 12.16 19.24
N ASP A 38 -2.57 11.98 19.48
CA ASP A 38 -3.56 12.87 18.88
C ASP A 38 -3.36 14.32 19.37
N VAL A 39 -4.10 15.28 18.79
CA VAL A 39 -4.04 16.71 19.18
C VAL A 39 -4.27 16.92 20.70
N ALA A 40 -4.87 15.93 21.39
CA ALA A 40 -5.16 15.94 22.82
C ALA A 40 -4.16 15.11 23.67
N GLY A 41 -3.05 14.64 23.09
CA GLY A 41 -2.02 13.92 23.84
C GLY A 41 -2.31 12.43 24.10
N ARG A 42 -3.42 11.87 23.61
CA ARG A 42 -3.78 10.46 23.80
C ARG A 42 -3.05 9.58 22.80
N ARG A 43 -2.70 8.36 23.24
CA ARG A 43 -2.27 7.27 22.35
C ARG A 43 -3.26 7.19 21.19
N ALA A 44 -2.76 7.22 19.96
CA ALA A 44 -3.57 6.89 18.81
C ALA A 44 -4.33 5.58 19.10
N GLN A 45 -5.63 5.60 18.87
CA GLN A 45 -6.46 4.41 18.88
C GLN A 45 -6.84 4.09 17.44
N PRO A 46 -7.01 2.81 17.08
CA PRO A 46 -7.51 2.41 15.77
C PRO A 46 -8.86 3.07 15.46
N TRP A 47 -9.23 3.10 14.18
CA TRP A 47 -10.53 3.63 13.76
C TRP A 47 -11.68 2.97 14.49
N ASP A 48 -12.77 3.71 14.74
CA ASP A 48 -14.03 3.09 15.16
C ASP A 48 -14.55 2.16 14.05
N GLN A 49 -15.17 1.03 14.42
CA GLN A 49 -15.79 0.12 13.47
C GLN A 49 -16.94 0.78 12.69
N ASP A 50 -17.61 1.76 13.30
CA ASP A 50 -18.75 2.45 12.68
C ASP A 50 -18.31 3.66 11.83
N THR A 51 -16.99 3.92 11.77
CA THR A 51 -16.46 4.98 10.91
C THR A 51 -16.66 4.61 9.44
N THR A 52 -17.24 5.53 8.66
CA THR A 52 -17.49 5.32 7.23
C THR A 52 -16.23 4.91 6.47
N GLY A 53 -16.35 3.86 5.65
CA GLY A 53 -15.26 3.36 4.81
C GLY A 53 -14.22 2.54 5.56
N VAL A 54 -14.46 2.18 6.82
CA VAL A 54 -13.61 1.24 7.55
C VAL A 54 -13.94 -0.19 7.17
N LEU A 55 -12.90 -0.92 6.77
CA LEU A 55 -12.92 -2.37 6.64
C LEU A 55 -12.40 -2.98 7.95
N ARG A 56 -13.18 -3.86 8.55
CA ARG A 56 -12.72 -4.75 9.63
C ARG A 56 -12.09 -6.00 9.01
N LEU A 57 -10.86 -6.30 9.40
CA LEU A 57 -10.14 -7.51 8.98
C LEU A 57 -10.42 -8.67 9.97
N PRO A 58 -10.21 -9.95 9.60
CA PRO A 58 -10.44 -11.11 10.47
C PRO A 58 -9.85 -11.00 11.89
N SER A 59 -8.63 -10.46 12.03
CA SER A 59 -7.95 -10.25 13.30
C SER A 59 -8.55 -9.15 14.18
N GLY A 60 -9.56 -8.44 13.68
CA GLY A 60 -10.15 -7.28 14.35
C GLY A 60 -9.47 -5.95 14.04
N ARG A 61 -8.36 -5.95 13.27
CA ARG A 61 -7.74 -4.73 12.74
C ARG A 61 -8.71 -3.94 11.87
N ARG A 62 -8.58 -2.61 11.90
CA ARG A 62 -9.49 -1.68 11.22
C ARG A 62 -8.72 -0.73 10.32
N VAL A 63 -9.04 -0.73 9.03
CA VAL A 63 -8.37 0.08 8.03
C VAL A 63 -9.40 0.89 7.24
N ARG A 64 -9.20 2.21 7.13
CA ARG A 64 -10.11 3.08 6.37
C ARG A 64 -9.70 3.18 4.91
N GLY A 65 -10.57 2.77 4.00
CA GLY A 65 -10.43 3.05 2.56
C GLY A 65 -11.03 4.40 2.19
N ARG A 66 -10.33 5.23 1.39
CA ARG A 66 -10.84 6.53 0.94
C ARG A 66 -10.56 6.86 -0.53
N GLY A 67 -11.45 7.68 -1.10
CA GLY A 67 -11.21 8.36 -2.38
C GLY A 67 -10.75 9.81 -2.15
N LEU A 68 -9.56 10.16 -2.64
CA LEU A 68 -8.95 11.48 -2.45
C LEU A 68 -9.66 12.61 -3.24
N ARG A 69 -10.47 12.28 -4.24
CA ARG A 69 -11.31 13.27 -4.93
C ARG A 69 -12.43 13.83 -4.04
N ARG A 70 -12.71 13.19 -2.91
CA ARG A 70 -13.68 13.66 -1.90
C ARG A 70 -12.93 14.36 -0.77
N PRO A 71 -13.55 15.36 -0.12
CA PRO A 71 -12.97 15.99 1.06
C PRO A 71 -12.71 14.97 2.16
N LEU A 72 -11.80 15.30 3.08
CA LEU A 72 -11.57 14.48 4.27
C LEU A 72 -12.89 14.41 5.06
N PRO A 73 -13.39 13.21 5.42
CA PRO A 73 -14.58 13.09 6.25
C PRO A 73 -14.38 13.77 7.61
N PRO A 74 -15.46 14.29 8.23
CA PRO A 74 -15.38 14.81 9.59
C PRO A 74 -14.93 13.72 10.57
N GLY A 75 -14.33 14.14 11.69
CA GLY A 75 -13.81 13.24 12.72
C GLY A 75 -12.27 13.20 12.76
N PRO A 76 -11.69 12.22 13.45
CA PRO A 76 -10.25 12.17 13.65
C PRO A 76 -9.50 11.95 12.33
N ALA A 77 -8.36 12.62 12.19
CA ALA A 77 -7.44 12.41 11.07
C ALA A 77 -6.72 11.05 11.18
N PRO A 78 -6.32 10.44 10.05
CA PRO A 78 -5.42 9.29 10.08
C PRO A 78 -4.11 9.64 10.78
N THR A 79 -3.47 8.64 11.38
CA THR A 79 -2.08 8.76 11.89
C THR A 79 -1.07 8.18 10.91
N PHE A 80 -1.53 7.24 10.07
CA PHE A 80 -0.75 6.66 8.99
C PHE A 80 -1.58 6.56 7.71
N GLY A 81 -1.02 6.96 6.57
CA GLY A 81 -1.69 6.91 5.26
C GLY A 81 -0.86 6.24 4.18
N VAL A 82 -1.48 5.40 3.36
CA VAL A 82 -0.89 4.86 2.12
C VAL A 82 -1.64 5.41 0.91
N TYR A 83 -0.91 6.13 0.06
CA TYR A 83 -1.46 6.78 -1.12
C TYR A 83 -1.09 6.04 -2.40
N LEU A 84 -2.10 5.52 -3.09
CA LEU A 84 -2.00 4.66 -4.27
C LEU A 84 -2.23 5.52 -5.53
N LEU A 85 -1.26 6.37 -5.87
CA LEU A 85 -1.40 7.39 -6.91
C LEU A 85 -0.37 7.23 -8.02
N GLY A 86 -0.73 7.59 -9.25
CA GLY A 86 0.21 7.59 -10.38
C GLY A 86 1.25 8.70 -10.32
N LYS A 87 1.00 9.73 -9.52
CA LYS A 87 1.87 10.89 -9.25
C LYS A 87 2.02 11.08 -7.74
N PRO A 88 3.11 11.72 -7.27
CA PRO A 88 3.27 12.04 -5.85
C PRO A 88 2.05 12.79 -5.28
N PRO A 89 1.55 12.40 -4.09
CA PRO A 89 0.50 13.16 -3.40
C PRO A 89 1.04 14.50 -2.87
N PRO A 90 0.17 15.49 -2.61
CA PRO A 90 0.51 16.64 -1.77
C PRO A 90 0.96 16.19 -0.38
N ALA A 91 1.72 17.05 0.32
CA ALA A 91 2.08 16.83 1.71
C ALA A 91 0.83 16.76 2.59
N VAL A 92 0.93 15.95 3.65
CA VAL A 92 -0.12 15.77 4.66
C VAL A 92 0.51 15.87 6.06
N ASP A 93 -0.30 16.20 7.06
CA ASP A 93 0.17 16.44 8.43
C ASP A 93 0.39 15.15 9.26
N TRP A 94 0.42 13.99 8.60
CA TRP A 94 0.60 12.68 9.24
C TRP A 94 1.60 11.82 8.48
N THR A 95 2.10 10.77 9.14
CA THR A 95 3.05 9.83 8.51
C THR A 95 2.40 9.18 7.29
N SER A 96 3.06 9.20 6.14
CA SER A 96 2.50 8.57 4.94
C SER A 96 3.53 7.90 4.04
N ARG A 97 3.05 6.91 3.29
CA ARG A 97 3.76 6.24 2.21
C ARG A 97 3.06 6.50 0.89
N TRP A 98 3.84 6.71 -0.16
CA TRP A 98 3.33 6.76 -1.52
C TRP A 98 3.75 5.51 -2.28
N LEU A 99 2.77 4.89 -2.95
CA LEU A 99 2.98 3.80 -3.87
C LEU A 99 2.57 4.26 -5.27
N ARG A 100 3.51 4.25 -6.21
CA ARG A 100 3.23 4.57 -7.61
C ARG A 100 2.29 3.51 -8.19
N TRP A 101 1.04 3.90 -8.40
CA TRP A 101 -0.02 3.02 -8.87
C TRP A 101 -0.87 3.74 -9.92
N PRO A 102 -0.56 3.56 -11.22
CA PRO A 102 -1.32 4.18 -12.31
C PRO A 102 -2.80 3.77 -12.27
N ASP A 103 -3.68 4.66 -12.72
CA ASP A 103 -5.11 4.42 -12.62
C ASP A 103 -5.54 3.21 -13.45
N PHE A 104 -6.49 2.43 -12.94
CA PHE A 104 -6.91 1.13 -13.50
C PHE A 104 -5.81 0.08 -13.67
N TRP A 105 -4.55 0.32 -13.31
CA TRP A 105 -3.45 -0.64 -13.47
C TRP A 105 -3.09 -1.35 -12.15
N LEU A 106 -1.92 -1.99 -12.14
CA LEU A 106 -1.26 -2.64 -11.00
C LEU A 106 -0.17 -1.72 -10.43
N PRO A 107 0.33 -1.96 -9.19
CA PRO A 107 1.41 -1.15 -8.65
C PRO A 107 2.66 -1.32 -9.52
N SER A 108 3.38 -0.22 -9.74
CA SER A 108 4.58 -0.21 -10.59
C SER A 108 5.71 -1.06 -10.00
N ASP A 109 5.76 -1.18 -8.68
CA ASP A 109 6.66 -2.07 -7.95
C ASP A 109 5.82 -2.95 -7.00
N ARG A 110 5.85 -4.26 -7.24
CA ARG A 110 5.06 -5.23 -6.47
C ARG A 110 5.73 -5.64 -5.16
N VAL A 111 7.06 -5.61 -5.10
CA VAL A 111 7.82 -5.93 -3.88
C VAL A 111 7.61 -4.81 -2.88
N TRP A 112 7.80 -3.57 -3.34
CA TRP A 112 7.54 -2.40 -2.52
C TRP A 112 6.07 -2.28 -2.08
N ALA A 113 5.13 -2.61 -2.97
CA ALA A 113 3.72 -2.67 -2.60
C ALA A 113 3.46 -3.66 -1.44
N ARG A 114 4.11 -4.82 -1.44
CA ARG A 114 3.98 -5.80 -0.36
C ARG A 114 4.54 -5.28 0.95
N GLU A 115 5.70 -4.63 0.92
CA GLU A 115 6.33 -4.04 2.10
C GLU A 115 5.45 -2.95 2.74
N ILE A 116 4.96 -1.99 1.95
CA ILE A 116 4.08 -0.94 2.47
C ILE A 116 2.77 -1.52 3.01
N LEU A 117 2.17 -2.51 2.32
CA LEU A 117 0.91 -3.08 2.79
C LEU A 117 1.11 -3.90 4.08
N ARG A 118 2.28 -4.54 4.26
CA ARG A 118 2.64 -5.16 5.53
C ARG A 118 2.81 -4.12 6.64
N GLU A 119 3.53 -3.01 6.38
CA GLU A 119 3.66 -1.89 7.33
C GLU A 119 2.28 -1.35 7.74
N ALA A 120 1.39 -1.15 6.76
CA ALA A 120 0.02 -0.69 7.01
C ALA A 120 -0.77 -1.67 7.88
N TRP A 121 -0.63 -2.98 7.64
CA TRP A 121 -1.28 -4.02 8.43
C TRP A 121 -0.77 -4.07 9.87
N GLU A 122 0.54 -3.99 10.07
CA GLU A 122 1.16 -3.98 11.40
C GLU A 122 0.69 -2.77 12.22
N ARG A 123 0.74 -1.58 11.62
CA ARG A 123 0.32 -0.32 12.26
C ARG A 123 -1.18 -0.29 12.58
N ALA A 124 -2.03 -0.95 11.80
CA ALA A 124 -3.48 -1.00 12.02
C ALA A 124 -3.90 -1.66 13.35
N THR A 125 -2.95 -2.26 14.08
CA THR A 125 -3.15 -2.74 15.45
C THR A 125 -3.49 -1.61 16.41
N ASP A 126 -2.79 -0.47 16.30
CA ASP A 126 -2.86 0.63 17.26
C ASP A 126 -3.17 1.99 16.59
N GLU A 127 -3.09 2.07 15.27
CA GLU A 127 -3.15 3.32 14.54
C GLU A 127 -4.36 3.47 13.63
N ARG A 128 -4.68 4.73 13.30
CA ARG A 128 -5.68 5.06 12.30
C ARG A 128 -5.06 5.01 10.92
N VAL A 129 -5.01 3.80 10.37
CA VAL A 129 -4.46 3.52 9.04
C VAL A 129 -5.47 3.85 7.94
N GLU A 130 -5.07 4.68 6.99
CA GLU A 130 -5.84 5.01 5.79
C GLU A 130 -5.16 4.45 4.53
N ILE A 131 -5.96 3.87 3.63
CA ILE A 131 -5.53 3.49 2.28
C ILE A 131 -6.36 4.29 1.28
N ALA A 132 -5.72 5.07 0.42
CA ALA A 132 -6.44 5.96 -0.48
C ALA A 132 -5.89 6.03 -1.90
N CYS A 133 -6.81 6.13 -2.86
CA CYS A 133 -6.54 6.41 -4.26
C CYS A 133 -7.48 7.53 -4.73
N GLY A 134 -7.47 7.90 -6.02
CA GLY A 134 -8.36 8.94 -6.53
C GLY A 134 -9.85 8.66 -6.28
N GLY A 135 -10.32 7.46 -6.62
CA GLY A 135 -11.74 7.09 -6.54
C GLY A 135 -12.16 6.31 -5.30
N GLY A 136 -11.22 5.74 -4.54
CA GLY A 136 -11.53 4.91 -3.37
C GLY A 136 -12.08 3.53 -3.68
N ARG A 137 -12.05 3.04 -4.92
CA ARG A 137 -12.69 1.75 -5.29
C ARG A 137 -11.73 0.73 -5.91
N GLY A 138 -11.13 1.00 -7.06
CA GLY A 138 -10.25 0.03 -7.73
C GLY A 138 -8.96 -0.22 -6.97
N ARG A 139 -8.04 0.75 -7.00
CA ARG A 139 -6.72 0.63 -6.34
C ARG A 139 -6.86 0.46 -4.83
N THR A 140 -7.70 1.27 -4.19
CA THR A 140 -8.01 1.15 -2.76
C THR A 140 -8.57 -0.22 -2.42
N GLY A 141 -9.61 -0.68 -3.13
CA GLY A 141 -10.18 -2.01 -2.92
C GLY A 141 -9.19 -3.15 -3.18
N THR A 142 -8.30 -2.98 -4.16
CA THR A 142 -7.24 -3.96 -4.45
C THR A 142 -6.26 -4.06 -3.28
N ALA A 143 -5.80 -2.92 -2.76
CA ALA A 143 -4.93 -2.88 -1.59
C ALA A 143 -5.61 -3.43 -0.33
N LEU A 144 -6.88 -3.10 -0.10
CA LEU A 144 -7.67 -3.64 1.02
C LEU A 144 -7.85 -5.16 0.90
N ALA A 145 -8.02 -5.69 -0.31
CA ALA A 145 -8.11 -7.13 -0.52
C ALA A 145 -6.76 -7.82 -0.26
N CYS A 146 -5.65 -7.20 -0.65
CA CYS A 146 -4.32 -7.67 -0.27
C CYS A 146 -4.09 -7.64 1.25
N LEU A 147 -4.59 -6.61 1.96
CA LEU A 147 -4.55 -6.57 3.43
C LEU A 147 -5.39 -7.69 4.06
N ALA A 148 -6.56 -8.01 3.50
CA ALA A 148 -7.36 -9.14 3.94
C ALA A 148 -6.61 -10.47 3.75
N VAL A 149 -5.86 -10.63 2.66
CA VAL A 149 -5.00 -11.81 2.46
C VAL A 149 -3.88 -11.89 3.49
N ILE A 150 -3.19 -10.77 3.76
CA ILE A 150 -2.17 -10.71 4.83
C ILE A 150 -2.77 -11.10 6.18
N ASP A 151 -4.01 -10.72 6.42
CA ASP A 151 -4.75 -11.00 7.66
C ASP A 151 -5.41 -12.40 7.70
N GLY A 152 -5.17 -13.24 6.69
CA GLY A 152 -5.56 -14.65 6.68
C GLY A 152 -6.79 -15.01 5.84
N VAL A 153 -7.39 -14.07 5.11
CA VAL A 153 -8.45 -14.40 4.13
C VAL A 153 -7.83 -15.12 2.92
N PRO A 154 -8.40 -16.25 2.44
CA PRO A 154 -7.92 -16.91 1.23
C PRO A 154 -7.88 -15.95 0.02
N PRO A 155 -6.81 -15.97 -0.82
CA PRO A 155 -6.66 -15.03 -1.93
C PRO A 155 -7.81 -15.02 -2.95
N ASP A 156 -8.47 -16.15 -3.15
CA ASP A 156 -9.63 -16.32 -4.03
C ASP A 156 -10.94 -15.76 -3.43
N GLU A 157 -11.03 -15.67 -2.11
CA GLU A 157 -12.17 -15.10 -1.36
C GLU A 157 -12.00 -13.60 -1.07
N ALA A 158 -10.76 -13.09 -1.01
CA ALA A 158 -10.45 -11.73 -0.54
C ALA A 158 -11.19 -10.60 -1.31
N VAL A 159 -11.45 -10.77 -2.60
CA VAL A 159 -12.22 -9.79 -3.37
C VAL A 159 -13.69 -9.80 -2.98
N ALA A 160 -14.27 -10.97 -2.73
CA ALA A 160 -15.64 -11.08 -2.25
C ALA A 160 -15.78 -10.46 -0.85
N TYR A 161 -14.80 -10.74 0.02
CA TYR A 161 -14.72 -10.18 1.37
C TYR A 161 -14.78 -8.65 1.37
N VAL A 162 -13.91 -7.99 0.59
CA VAL A 162 -13.89 -6.51 0.52
C VAL A 162 -15.14 -5.96 -0.16
N ARG A 163 -15.70 -6.66 -1.16
CA ARG A 163 -16.95 -6.20 -1.78
C ARG A 163 -18.14 -6.24 -0.83
N GLN A 164 -18.17 -7.21 0.08
CA GLN A 164 -19.22 -7.33 1.08
C GLN A 164 -19.09 -6.28 2.19
N LEU A 165 -17.87 -6.04 2.67
CA LEU A 165 -17.64 -5.28 3.90
C LEU A 165 -17.17 -3.83 3.68
N TYR A 166 -16.76 -3.47 2.46
CA TYR A 166 -16.26 -2.12 2.15
C TYR A 166 -17.07 -1.41 1.05
N ASP A 167 -17.02 -1.91 -0.18
CA ASP A 167 -17.77 -1.34 -1.32
C ASP A 167 -18.01 -2.45 -2.34
N ARG A 168 -19.28 -2.68 -2.72
CA ARG A 168 -19.66 -3.72 -3.70
C ARG A 168 -18.96 -3.61 -5.05
N HIS A 169 -18.43 -2.43 -5.38
CA HIS A 169 -17.66 -2.13 -6.60
C HIS A 169 -16.14 -2.10 -6.38
N ALA A 170 -15.64 -2.50 -5.21
CA ALA A 170 -14.22 -2.64 -4.94
C ALA A 170 -13.56 -3.62 -5.92
N VAL A 171 -12.30 -3.35 -6.28
CA VAL A 171 -11.54 -4.10 -7.29
C VAL A 171 -12.23 -4.01 -8.66
N GLU A 172 -11.83 -3.01 -9.44
CA GLU A 172 -12.56 -2.58 -10.64
C GLU A 172 -12.19 -3.40 -11.87
N THR A 173 -10.97 -3.95 -11.94
CA THR A 173 -10.47 -4.58 -13.16
C THR A 173 -10.16 -6.08 -12.99
N PRO A 174 -10.25 -6.88 -14.07
CA PRO A 174 -9.92 -8.32 -14.02
C PRO A 174 -8.47 -8.59 -13.59
N TRP A 175 -7.51 -7.76 -14.00
CA TRP A 175 -6.11 -7.94 -13.61
C TRP A 175 -5.84 -7.51 -12.16
N GLN A 176 -6.60 -6.56 -11.60
CA GLN A 176 -6.57 -6.28 -10.15
C GLN A 176 -7.05 -7.50 -9.37
N ARG A 177 -8.17 -8.12 -9.80
CA ARG A 177 -8.63 -9.38 -9.20
C ARG A 177 -7.57 -10.47 -9.27
N ARG A 178 -6.95 -10.67 -10.45
CA ARG A 178 -5.88 -11.65 -10.64
C ARG A 178 -4.65 -11.35 -9.77
N TYR A 179 -4.34 -10.06 -9.57
CA TYR A 179 -3.25 -9.64 -8.69
C TYR A 179 -3.51 -10.07 -7.24
N VAL A 180 -4.73 -9.87 -6.73
CA VAL A 180 -5.15 -10.32 -5.38
C VAL A 180 -5.07 -11.84 -5.26
N THR A 181 -5.59 -12.60 -6.21
CA THR A 181 -5.58 -14.08 -6.15
C THR A 181 -4.17 -14.70 -6.14
N ARG A 182 -3.15 -13.92 -6.53
CA ARG A 182 -1.74 -14.33 -6.56
C ARG A 182 -0.92 -13.69 -5.45
N TYR A 183 -1.60 -13.00 -4.55
CA TYR A 183 -0.97 -12.34 -3.43
C TYR A 183 -0.66 -13.41 -2.38
N ALA A 184 0.64 -13.67 -2.18
CA ALA A 184 1.20 -14.56 -1.17
C ALA A 184 2.37 -13.85 -0.49
#